data_AF-A0A178AG99-F1
#
_entry.id   AF-A0A178AG99-F1
#
_cell.length_a   1.000
_cell.length_b   1.000
_cell.length_c   1.000
_cell.angle_alpha   90.00
_cell.angle_beta   90.00
_cell.angle_gamma   90.00
#
_symmetry.space_group_name_H-M   'P 1'
#
loop_
_entity.id
_entity.type
_entity.pdbx_description
1 polymer ?
#
loop_
_entity_poly.entity_id
_entity_poly.type
_entity_poly.pdbx_seq_one_letter_code
_entity_poly.pdbx_strand_id
1 'polypeptide(L)'
;MLRPLSLSLFTVYGALLSDAVAYEIPQHNASYALRQRAINATREGFLYGPAVAGGPLYPTGPKGQAKVAADIADVQRETSPNTALVQQDVARAGNSSAQYQGLDTVEEYLLLYQNQWADILPRGPAPGVLTNYSQDLFFSMERLANSAFSVRRLPKASKIPFQVDAAVATKITGSSIQQLLKDGRLFYADHRAQAAFPKTTSKFAAACDAYFYIAKSGQFLPLAIRTNVGANLIYTPADDTQDWTLAKILFNINDFFFAQTWHLASTHETVQIAWMAAIRTLSVDHPVYALLDRLTYQLFSIQPLAQSFLFDNGTAFDTLFPITGSGARDFVTELYFNGTGSFQAGYFETDLKARGLLHGDGPKLAYFPFYEDAAVIHSATREFVSTFISSFYKSDAVVRGDNEIQAWAVEANGPAKAIDFPTKFDTKEAVIDALTHIAHLTSTVHHSVNTNNLLSISATLPMHPASLYRPVPSAKGNTSVAAYLPPLQAALAQFSVDGLFARPLLANTNRSLAFMFDSPKFLNGTNDQTRAAASKFKDDMRKFSTKIRGLTFDGNGLSQGAPFVWQALDPLEAPFSLSI
;
A
#
# COMPACT_ATOMS: atom_id res chain seq x y z
N MET A 1 28.85 56.22 10.20
CA MET A 1 29.41 56.33 8.83
C MET A 1 29.96 54.95 8.50
N LEU A 2 29.32 54.14 7.66
CA LEU A 2 29.24 54.27 6.19
C LEU A 2 27.95 53.63 5.65
N ARG A 3 27.52 54.14 4.50
CA ARG A 3 26.24 53.98 3.81
C ARG A 3 25.99 52.59 3.17
N PRO A 4 24.72 52.25 2.87
CA PRO A 4 24.35 51.07 2.09
C PRO A 4 24.56 51.31 0.59
N LEU A 5 25.00 50.28 -0.14
CA LEU A 5 25.02 50.27 -1.61
C LEU A 5 23.70 49.73 -2.14
N SER A 6 23.15 50.50 -3.08
CA SER A 6 21.83 50.40 -3.69
C SER A 6 21.64 49.16 -4.57
N LEU A 7 20.45 48.56 -4.45
CA LEU A 7 19.79 47.83 -5.53
C LEU A 7 19.69 48.72 -6.78
N SER A 8 20.14 48.22 -7.92
CA SER A 8 19.53 48.39 -9.25
C SER A 8 20.54 48.02 -10.33
N LEU A 9 20.29 46.92 -11.05
CA LEU A 9 20.69 46.63 -12.44
C LEU A 9 20.64 45.12 -12.67
N PHE A 10 19.44 44.54 -12.73
CA PHE A 10 19.15 43.32 -13.50
C PHE A 10 17.63 43.24 -13.70
N THR A 11 17.09 44.17 -14.48
CA THR A 11 15.68 44.15 -14.92
C THR A 11 15.56 44.61 -16.37
N VAL A 12 16.33 44.01 -17.28
CA VAL A 12 16.01 43.98 -18.72
C VAL A 12 16.63 42.71 -19.33
N TYR A 13 16.01 41.56 -19.07
CA TYR A 13 15.98 40.39 -19.96
C TYR A 13 14.74 39.55 -19.57
N GLY A 14 13.61 40.25 -19.49
CA GLY A 14 12.29 39.65 -19.50
C GLY A 14 11.66 39.96 -20.86
N ALA A 15 11.04 38.96 -21.46
CA ALA A 15 10.48 38.95 -22.83
C ALA A 15 11.50 38.70 -23.96
N LEU A 16 11.95 37.44 -24.05
CA LEU A 16 12.14 36.67 -25.29
C LEU A 16 12.66 35.30 -24.87
N LEU A 17 11.75 34.38 -24.55
CA LEU A 17 11.86 32.90 -24.57
C LEU A 17 10.53 32.37 -24.00
N SER A 18 9.45 32.57 -24.76
CA SER A 18 8.16 31.90 -24.55
C SER A 18 7.99 30.74 -25.52
N ASP A 19 9.09 30.07 -25.87
CA ASP A 19 9.01 28.74 -26.46
C ASP A 19 8.96 27.77 -25.28
N ALA A 20 7.76 27.34 -24.93
CA ALA A 20 7.58 26.26 -23.97
C ALA A 20 8.42 25.07 -24.45
N VAL A 21 9.42 24.68 -23.65
CA VAL A 21 10.22 23.48 -23.95
C VAL A 21 9.28 22.29 -23.86
N ALA A 22 8.89 21.77 -25.03
CA ALA A 22 8.06 20.58 -25.12
C ALA A 22 8.91 19.36 -24.74
N TYR A 23 8.33 18.43 -23.98
CA TYR A 23 8.96 17.13 -23.77
C TYR A 23 9.16 16.43 -25.11
N GLU A 24 10.31 15.81 -25.29
CA GLU A 24 10.67 15.15 -26.53
C GLU A 24 11.53 13.92 -26.29
N ILE A 25 11.33 12.93 -27.17
CA ILE A 25 12.16 11.74 -27.27
C ILE A 25 13.50 12.10 -27.94
N PRO A 26 14.60 11.38 -27.64
CA PRO A 26 15.94 11.77 -28.09
C PRO A 26 16.09 11.89 -29.61
N GLN A 27 15.28 11.19 -30.39
CA GLN A 27 15.29 11.21 -31.86
C GLN A 27 14.80 12.53 -32.46
N HIS A 28 14.09 13.35 -31.70
CA HIS A 28 13.61 14.67 -32.13
C HIS A 28 14.43 15.83 -31.56
N ASN A 29 15.39 15.55 -30.67
CA ASN A 29 16.18 16.56 -30.00
C ASN A 29 17.20 17.20 -30.94
N ALA A 30 17.14 18.53 -31.07
CA ALA A 30 18.02 19.31 -31.94
C ALA A 30 19.51 19.29 -31.51
N SER A 31 19.83 18.86 -30.28
CA SER A 31 21.21 18.77 -29.78
C SER A 31 21.42 17.55 -28.87
N TYR A 32 21.37 16.37 -29.47
CA TYR A 32 21.57 15.08 -28.76
C TYR A 32 22.84 15.06 -27.89
N ALA A 33 23.92 15.74 -28.32
CA ALA A 33 25.15 15.85 -27.53
C ALA A 33 25.01 16.65 -26.22
N LEU A 34 24.17 17.70 -26.18
CA LEU A 34 23.86 18.41 -24.93
C LEU A 34 23.05 17.51 -23.99
N ARG A 35 22.05 16.81 -24.55
CA ARG A 35 21.20 15.87 -23.82
C ARG A 35 22.01 14.75 -23.16
N GLN A 36 22.92 14.12 -23.90
CA GLN A 36 23.82 13.09 -23.38
C GLN A 36 24.79 13.63 -22.30
N ARG A 37 25.33 14.84 -22.48
CA ARG A 37 26.15 15.49 -21.44
C ARG A 37 25.37 15.71 -20.15
N ALA A 38 24.11 16.14 -20.23
CA ALA A 38 23.26 16.32 -19.07
C ALA A 38 22.96 15.00 -18.34
N ILE A 39 22.66 13.93 -19.08
CA ILE A 39 22.47 12.59 -18.51
C ILE A 39 23.75 12.11 -17.80
N ASN A 40 24.93 12.26 -18.42
CA ASN A 40 26.19 11.88 -17.81
C ASN A 40 26.49 12.67 -16.52
N ALA A 41 26.27 13.99 -16.53
CA ALA A 41 26.40 14.80 -15.32
C ALA A 41 25.42 14.37 -14.21
N THR A 42 24.21 13.90 -14.58
CA THR A 42 23.29 13.28 -13.61
C THR A 42 23.82 11.95 -13.09
N ARG A 43 24.35 11.07 -13.95
CA ARG A 43 24.95 9.79 -13.54
C ARG A 43 26.15 9.94 -12.59
N GLU A 44 26.93 11.00 -12.75
CA GLU A 44 28.07 11.31 -11.87
C GLU A 44 27.63 11.79 -10.46
N GLY A 45 26.50 12.50 -10.37
CA GLY A 45 26.03 13.06 -9.11
C GLY A 45 24.91 12.28 -8.40
N PHE A 46 24.16 11.45 -9.13
CA PHE A 46 23.05 10.64 -8.61
C PHE A 46 23.48 9.17 -8.62
N LEU A 47 23.93 8.67 -7.48
CA LEU A 47 24.58 7.37 -7.34
C LEU A 47 23.67 6.36 -6.61
N TYR A 48 23.96 5.07 -6.78
CA TYR A 48 23.38 4.01 -5.96
C TYR A 48 24.20 3.85 -4.67
N GLY A 49 23.54 4.04 -3.53
CA GLY A 49 24.06 3.83 -2.19
C GLY A 49 23.41 2.64 -1.49
N PRO A 50 23.86 2.32 -0.26
CA PRO A 50 23.23 1.28 0.55
C PRO A 50 21.79 1.65 0.89
N ALA A 51 20.96 0.63 1.12
CA ALA A 51 19.60 0.77 1.63
C ALA A 51 19.58 1.60 2.93
N VAL A 52 18.53 2.40 3.14
CA VAL A 52 18.36 3.22 4.36
C VAL A 52 17.44 2.52 5.36
N ALA A 53 16.33 1.95 4.90
CA ALA A 53 15.31 1.32 5.74
C ALA A 53 15.06 -0.15 5.35
N GLY A 54 16.12 -0.85 4.96
CA GLY A 54 16.03 -2.17 4.33
C GLY A 54 15.77 -2.11 2.83
N GLY A 55 15.74 -3.28 2.19
CA GLY A 55 15.40 -3.43 0.77
C GLY A 55 16.52 -3.08 -0.23
N PRO A 56 16.19 -2.48 -1.40
CA PRO A 56 17.14 -2.23 -2.48
C PRO A 56 18.05 -1.01 -2.23
N LEU A 57 18.92 -0.74 -3.20
CA LEU A 57 19.81 0.42 -3.20
C LEU A 57 19.01 1.75 -3.07
N TYR A 58 19.63 2.75 -2.45
CA TYR A 58 19.04 4.06 -2.16
C TYR A 58 19.84 5.21 -2.81
N PRO A 59 19.25 6.37 -3.16
CA PRO A 59 20.00 7.48 -3.75
C PRO A 59 21.11 8.01 -2.86
N THR A 60 22.29 8.22 -3.44
CA THR A 60 23.43 8.91 -2.81
C THR A 60 24.16 9.79 -3.81
N GLY A 61 25.28 10.39 -3.39
CA GLY A 61 26.00 11.40 -4.16
C GLY A 61 25.31 12.77 -4.11
N PRO A 62 25.97 13.84 -4.60
CA PRO A 62 25.48 15.21 -4.43
C PRO A 62 24.07 15.45 -4.98
N LYS A 63 23.73 14.90 -6.16
CA LYS A 63 22.39 15.06 -6.77
C LYS A 63 21.37 14.12 -6.12
N GLY A 64 21.77 12.91 -5.74
CA GLY A 64 20.89 11.98 -5.02
C GLY A 64 20.47 12.53 -3.67
N GLN A 65 21.43 13.01 -2.87
CA GLN A 65 21.18 13.66 -1.59
C GLN A 65 20.34 14.93 -1.73
N ALA A 66 20.59 15.75 -2.75
CA ALA A 66 19.76 16.93 -3.01
C ALA A 66 18.30 16.56 -3.34
N LYS A 67 18.06 15.51 -4.13
CA LYS A 67 16.72 15.03 -4.44
C LYS A 67 16.02 14.46 -3.19
N VAL A 68 16.73 13.67 -2.37
CA VAL A 68 16.22 13.17 -1.08
C VAL A 68 15.83 14.34 -0.17
N ALA A 69 16.70 15.35 -0.03
CA ALA A 69 16.42 16.52 0.79
C ALA A 69 15.19 17.32 0.29
N ALA A 70 15.03 17.45 -1.03
CA ALA A 70 13.86 18.08 -1.62
C ALA A 70 12.57 17.30 -1.32
N ASP A 71 12.58 15.97 -1.49
CA ASP A 71 11.42 15.12 -1.18
C ASP A 71 11.07 15.15 0.32
N ILE A 72 12.06 15.19 1.21
CA ILE A 72 11.87 15.36 2.66
C ILE A 72 11.23 16.72 2.97
N ALA A 73 11.73 17.81 2.38
CA ALA A 73 11.14 19.13 2.58
C ALA A 73 9.70 19.19 2.06
N ASP A 74 9.40 18.49 0.98
CA ASP A 74 8.07 18.41 0.38
C ASP A 74 7.09 17.63 1.25
N VAL A 75 7.47 16.45 1.76
CA VAL A 75 6.60 15.66 2.63
C VAL A 75 6.37 16.35 3.99
N GLN A 76 7.39 17.02 4.54
CA GLN A 76 7.28 17.76 5.79
C GLN A 76 6.23 18.86 5.73
N ARG A 77 6.05 19.53 4.59
CA ARG A 77 5.01 20.56 4.42
C ARG A 77 3.60 19.98 4.53
N GLU A 78 3.41 18.72 4.20
CA GLU A 78 2.12 18.04 4.24
C GLU A 78 1.87 17.30 5.56
N THR A 79 2.92 16.74 6.15
CA THR A 79 2.83 16.03 7.42
C THR A 79 2.76 16.96 8.63
N SER A 80 3.41 18.12 8.61
CA SER A 80 3.42 19.03 9.78
C SER A 80 2.00 19.43 10.23
N PRO A 81 1.09 19.86 9.33
CA PRO A 81 -0.30 20.12 9.73
C PRO A 81 -1.03 18.87 10.22
N ASN A 82 -0.80 17.71 9.60
CA ASN A 82 -1.43 16.45 10.02
C ASN A 82 -1.01 16.05 11.44
N THR A 83 0.27 16.20 11.80
CA THR A 83 0.77 15.95 13.16
C THR A 83 0.04 16.79 14.19
N ALA A 84 -0.32 18.04 13.87
CA ALA A 84 -1.10 18.88 14.78
C ALA A 84 -2.53 18.33 14.99
N LEU A 85 -3.18 17.81 13.94
CA LEU A 85 -4.49 17.15 14.06
C LEU A 85 -4.41 15.91 14.96
N VAL A 86 -3.38 15.06 14.75
CA VAL A 86 -3.14 13.87 15.59
C VAL A 86 -2.97 14.27 17.05
N GLN A 87 -2.15 15.28 17.35
CA GLN A 87 -1.95 15.75 18.72
C GLN A 87 -3.25 16.23 19.38
N GLN A 88 -4.10 16.93 18.64
CA GLN A 88 -5.39 17.42 19.13
C GLN A 88 -6.35 16.27 19.45
N ASP A 89 -6.49 15.32 18.54
CA ASP A 89 -7.36 14.16 18.74
C ASP A 89 -6.85 13.25 19.86
N VAL A 90 -5.54 12.98 19.93
CA VAL A 90 -4.94 12.18 21.02
C VAL A 90 -5.13 12.86 22.37
N ALA A 91 -4.97 14.19 22.45
CA ALA A 91 -5.21 14.92 23.70
C ALA A 91 -6.69 14.86 24.12
N ARG A 92 -7.62 15.02 23.17
CA ARG A 92 -9.07 14.90 23.40
C ARG A 92 -9.42 13.50 23.92
N ALA A 93 -8.89 12.47 23.27
CA ALA A 93 -9.12 11.09 23.64
C ALA A 93 -8.53 10.77 25.02
N GLY A 94 -7.31 11.24 25.32
CA GLY A 94 -6.66 11.07 26.62
C GLY A 94 -7.42 11.73 27.78
N ASN A 95 -7.99 12.92 27.54
CA ASN A 95 -8.82 13.64 28.52
C ASN A 95 -10.19 12.98 28.76
N SER A 96 -10.59 12.04 27.90
CA SER A 96 -11.87 11.33 27.97
C SER A 96 -11.73 9.94 28.63
N SER A 97 -10.67 9.70 29.41
CA SER A 97 -10.35 8.35 29.95
C SER A 97 -11.51 7.68 30.71
N ALA A 98 -12.31 8.45 31.45
CA ALA A 98 -13.49 7.94 32.16
C ALA A 98 -14.57 7.37 31.22
N GLN A 99 -14.65 7.85 29.98
CA GLN A 99 -15.58 7.35 28.96
C GLN A 99 -15.34 5.88 28.63
N TYR A 100 -14.10 5.41 28.69
CA TYR A 100 -13.72 4.10 28.18
C TYR A 100 -13.88 2.96 29.19
N GLN A 101 -14.28 3.27 30.42
CA GLN A 101 -14.65 2.28 31.45
C GLN A 101 -13.57 1.23 31.78
N GLY A 102 -12.31 1.48 31.44
CA GLY A 102 -11.19 0.59 31.73
C GLY A 102 -10.79 -0.32 30.56
N LEU A 103 -11.66 -0.51 29.56
CA LEU A 103 -11.47 -1.45 28.45
C LEU A 103 -11.41 -2.93 28.91
N ASP A 104 -12.22 -3.27 29.91
CA ASP A 104 -12.32 -4.60 30.52
C ASP A 104 -13.16 -5.57 29.67
N THR A 105 -13.99 -5.04 28.76
CA THR A 105 -14.80 -5.81 27.80
C THR A 105 -14.49 -5.42 26.35
N VAL A 106 -14.85 -6.28 25.39
CA VAL A 106 -14.64 -6.01 23.95
C VAL A 106 -15.50 -4.82 23.50
N GLU A 107 -16.71 -4.71 24.05
CA GLU A 107 -17.68 -3.65 23.77
C GLU A 107 -17.17 -2.28 24.22
N GLU A 108 -16.41 -2.20 25.31
CA GLU A 108 -15.81 -0.95 25.79
C GLU A 108 -14.78 -0.36 24.83
N TYR A 109 -14.11 -1.18 24.00
CA TYR A 109 -13.24 -0.65 22.93
C TYR A 109 -14.01 0.17 21.90
N LEU A 110 -15.31 -0.05 21.74
CA LEU A 110 -16.14 0.76 20.84
C LEU A 110 -16.31 2.20 21.36
N LEU A 111 -16.14 2.42 22.67
CA LEU A 111 -16.18 3.74 23.29
C LEU A 111 -15.00 4.61 22.86
N LEU A 112 -13.89 4.01 22.38
CA LEU A 112 -12.73 4.74 21.86
C LEU A 112 -13.07 5.59 20.62
N TYR A 113 -14.18 5.30 19.92
CA TYR A 113 -14.58 6.02 18.71
C TYR A 113 -15.66 7.06 18.95
N GLN A 114 -16.36 7.01 20.08
CA GLN A 114 -17.52 7.88 20.34
C GLN A 114 -17.06 9.33 20.53
N ASN A 115 -17.35 10.18 19.54
CA ASN A 115 -16.97 11.60 19.49
C ASN A 115 -15.45 11.84 19.53
N GLN A 116 -14.66 10.90 19.01
CA GLN A 116 -13.20 10.98 18.94
C GLN A 116 -12.71 10.96 17.48
N TRP A 117 -11.43 11.32 17.27
CA TRP A 117 -10.70 11.19 16.01
C TRP A 117 -11.28 11.99 14.83
N ALA A 118 -12.09 13.02 15.09
CA ALA A 118 -12.81 13.74 14.04
C ALA A 118 -11.88 14.55 13.12
N ASP A 119 -10.68 14.89 13.59
CA ASP A 119 -9.73 15.70 12.81
C ASP A 119 -8.90 14.79 11.87
N ILE A 120 -8.45 13.62 12.35
CA ILE A 120 -7.64 12.67 11.56
C ILE A 120 -8.48 11.67 10.75
N LEU A 121 -9.71 11.38 11.21
CA LEU A 121 -10.64 10.44 10.62
C LEU A 121 -12.03 11.10 10.50
N PRO A 122 -12.19 12.13 9.64
CA PRO A 122 -13.40 12.97 9.60
C PRO A 122 -14.67 12.23 9.17
N ARG A 123 -14.55 11.07 8.53
CA ARG A 123 -15.68 10.19 8.17
C ARG A 123 -15.95 9.09 9.20
N GLY A 124 -15.17 9.03 10.27
CA GLY A 124 -15.15 7.92 11.21
C GLY A 124 -14.64 6.61 10.58
N PRO A 125 -14.62 5.51 11.35
CA PRO A 125 -14.38 4.18 10.82
C PRO A 125 -15.41 3.83 9.74
N ALA A 126 -15.04 2.96 8.82
CA ALA A 126 -15.94 2.56 7.75
C ALA A 126 -17.25 1.98 8.32
N PRO A 127 -18.42 2.32 7.72
CA PRO A 127 -19.69 1.74 8.14
C PRO A 127 -19.61 0.21 8.21
N GLY A 128 -20.13 -0.38 9.28
CA GLY A 128 -20.08 -1.82 9.55
C GLY A 128 -18.90 -2.26 10.41
N VAL A 129 -17.78 -1.51 10.44
CA VAL A 129 -16.60 -1.89 11.23
C VAL A 129 -16.91 -1.97 12.72
N LEU A 130 -17.62 -0.99 13.27
CA LEU A 130 -17.94 -0.96 14.70
C LEU A 130 -19.15 -1.83 15.09
N THR A 131 -19.91 -2.34 14.12
CA THR A 131 -21.16 -3.08 14.38
C THR A 131 -21.07 -4.56 14.02
N ASN A 132 -20.24 -4.92 13.04
CA ASN A 132 -20.18 -6.24 12.43
C ASN A 132 -18.82 -6.95 12.60
N TYR A 133 -17.88 -6.36 13.35
CA TYR A 133 -16.50 -6.85 13.51
C TYR A 133 -16.38 -8.30 14.02
N SER A 134 -17.40 -8.81 14.72
CA SER A 134 -17.41 -10.18 15.25
C SER A 134 -17.79 -11.22 14.20
N GLN A 135 -18.34 -10.82 13.05
CA GLN A 135 -18.80 -11.74 12.01
C GLN A 135 -17.62 -12.42 11.30
N ASP A 136 -17.80 -13.70 10.95
CA ASP A 136 -16.79 -14.44 10.18
C ASP A 136 -16.68 -13.97 8.74
N LEU A 137 -17.80 -13.57 8.14
CA LEU A 137 -17.81 -12.95 6.82
C LEU A 137 -17.07 -11.60 6.80
N PHE A 138 -17.13 -10.84 7.90
CA PHE A 138 -16.34 -9.61 8.03
C PHE A 138 -14.85 -9.95 7.91
N PHE A 139 -14.36 -10.81 8.81
CA PHE A 139 -12.96 -11.21 8.90
C PHE A 139 -12.40 -11.78 7.59
N SER A 140 -13.16 -12.64 6.89
CA SER A 140 -12.72 -13.19 5.61
C SER A 140 -12.74 -12.16 4.48
N MET A 141 -13.75 -11.30 4.41
CA MET A 141 -13.86 -10.33 3.31
C MET A 141 -12.80 -9.23 3.35
N GLU A 142 -12.20 -8.97 4.50
CA GLU A 142 -11.01 -8.10 4.58
C GLU A 142 -9.85 -8.59 3.70
N ARG A 143 -9.72 -9.92 3.57
CA ARG A 143 -8.69 -10.57 2.72
C ARG A 143 -8.96 -10.38 1.23
N LEU A 144 -10.09 -9.79 0.87
CA LEU A 144 -10.49 -9.45 -0.49
C LEU A 144 -10.75 -7.94 -0.65
N ALA A 145 -10.45 -7.13 0.38
CA ALA A 145 -10.64 -5.69 0.39
C ALA A 145 -9.36 -5.00 0.91
N ASN A 146 -9.34 -4.62 2.18
CA ASN A 146 -8.28 -3.82 2.81
C ASN A 146 -6.95 -4.57 3.06
N SER A 147 -6.91 -5.90 2.91
CA SER A 147 -5.67 -6.69 2.97
C SER A 147 -5.69 -7.84 1.96
N ALA A 148 -5.78 -7.47 0.68
CA ALA A 148 -5.97 -8.39 -0.43
C ALA A 148 -4.70 -9.12 -0.91
N PHE A 149 -3.59 -9.09 -0.17
CA PHE A 149 -2.26 -9.44 -0.69
C PHE A 149 -1.64 -10.70 -0.07
N SER A 150 -2.12 -11.16 1.10
CA SER A 150 -1.62 -12.39 1.74
C SER A 150 -2.32 -13.65 1.21
N VAL A 151 -3.62 -13.55 0.95
CA VAL A 151 -4.46 -14.70 0.59
C VAL A 151 -4.19 -15.20 -0.82
N ARG A 152 -4.23 -16.53 -0.99
CA ARG A 152 -4.14 -17.22 -2.28
C ARG A 152 -5.03 -18.46 -2.29
N ARG A 153 -5.53 -18.83 -3.46
CA ARG A 153 -6.20 -20.12 -3.65
C ARG A 153 -5.14 -21.22 -3.59
N LEU A 154 -5.42 -22.32 -2.88
CA LEU A 154 -4.55 -23.49 -2.94
C LEU A 154 -4.80 -24.24 -4.26
N PRO A 155 -3.75 -24.46 -5.09
CA PRO A 155 -3.87 -25.34 -6.24
C PRO A 155 -4.39 -26.72 -5.86
N LYS A 156 -5.21 -27.35 -6.72
CA LYS A 156 -5.84 -28.66 -6.42
C LYS A 156 -4.84 -29.77 -6.10
N ALA A 157 -3.61 -29.66 -6.60
CA ALA A 157 -2.52 -30.62 -6.38
C ALA A 157 -1.67 -30.31 -5.14
N SER A 158 -1.95 -29.23 -4.41
CA SER A 158 -1.17 -28.85 -3.23
C SER A 158 -1.32 -29.87 -2.10
N LYS A 159 -0.25 -30.02 -1.32
CA LYS A 159 -0.36 -30.65 0.01
C LYS A 159 -1.10 -29.70 0.94
N ILE A 160 -1.96 -30.22 1.80
CA ILE A 160 -2.63 -29.45 2.86
C ILE A 160 -1.58 -28.97 3.87
N PRO A 161 -1.40 -27.65 4.08
CA PRO A 161 -0.41 -27.11 5.03
C PRO A 161 -0.50 -27.63 6.48
N PHE A 162 -1.71 -27.87 7.00
CA PHE A 162 -1.98 -28.40 8.33
C PHE A 162 -3.33 -29.11 8.40
N GLN A 163 -3.43 -30.13 9.26
CA GLN A 163 -4.65 -30.91 9.38
C GLN A 163 -5.67 -30.21 10.29
N VAL A 164 -6.92 -30.19 9.84
CA VAL A 164 -8.10 -29.86 10.66
C VAL A 164 -8.88 -31.16 10.82
N ASP A 165 -9.42 -31.41 12.01
CA ASP A 165 -10.25 -32.60 12.25
C ASP A 165 -11.36 -32.69 11.19
N ALA A 166 -11.50 -33.86 10.58
CA ALA A 166 -12.39 -34.04 9.44
C ALA A 166 -13.87 -33.87 9.82
N ALA A 167 -14.26 -34.27 11.04
CA ALA A 167 -15.62 -34.10 11.52
C ALA A 167 -15.91 -32.62 11.81
N VAL A 168 -14.96 -31.89 12.40
CA VAL A 168 -15.05 -30.43 12.60
C VAL A 168 -15.16 -29.69 11.26
N ALA A 169 -14.26 -29.98 10.31
CA ALA A 169 -14.29 -29.36 8.98
C ALA A 169 -15.61 -29.64 8.24
N THR A 170 -16.12 -30.88 8.34
CA THR A 170 -17.40 -31.25 7.73
C THR A 170 -18.58 -30.57 8.41
N LYS A 171 -18.55 -30.41 9.74
CA LYS A 171 -19.58 -29.68 10.50
C LYS A 171 -19.67 -28.21 10.08
N ILE A 172 -18.52 -27.56 9.87
CA ILE A 172 -18.46 -26.14 9.50
C ILE A 172 -18.83 -25.93 8.02
N THR A 173 -18.27 -26.75 7.12
CA THR A 173 -18.30 -26.46 5.67
C THR A 173 -19.24 -27.36 4.88
N GLY A 174 -19.73 -28.43 5.48
CA GLY A 174 -20.42 -29.53 4.79
C GLY A 174 -19.50 -30.39 3.91
N SER A 175 -18.17 -30.29 4.06
CA SER A 175 -17.16 -31.03 3.28
C SER A 175 -15.86 -31.21 4.08
N SER A 176 -15.04 -32.18 3.71
CA SER A 176 -13.68 -32.27 4.26
C SER A 176 -12.76 -31.22 3.61
N ILE A 177 -11.66 -30.89 4.27
CA ILE A 177 -10.66 -29.96 3.70
C ILE A 177 -10.06 -30.51 2.40
N GLN A 178 -9.88 -31.84 2.30
CA GLN A 178 -9.41 -32.48 1.06
C GLN A 178 -10.42 -32.34 -0.08
N GLN A 179 -11.73 -32.39 0.22
CA GLN A 179 -12.74 -32.16 -0.80
C GLN A 179 -12.77 -30.70 -1.24
N LEU A 180 -12.69 -29.74 -0.30
CA LEU A 180 -12.59 -28.32 -0.63
C LEU A 180 -11.37 -28.03 -1.51
N LEU A 181 -10.23 -28.65 -1.23
CA LEU A 181 -9.03 -28.55 -2.07
C LEU A 181 -9.27 -29.10 -3.49
N LYS A 182 -9.82 -30.32 -3.60
CA LYS A 182 -10.12 -30.94 -4.91
C LYS A 182 -11.10 -30.12 -5.74
N ASP A 183 -12.07 -29.49 -5.08
CA ASP A 183 -13.05 -28.60 -5.72
C ASP A 183 -12.45 -27.23 -6.08
N GLY A 184 -11.19 -26.96 -5.70
CA GLY A 184 -10.55 -25.66 -5.87
C GLY A 184 -11.20 -24.57 -5.03
N ARG A 185 -11.87 -24.91 -3.93
CA ARG A 185 -12.61 -23.99 -3.04
C ARG A 185 -11.84 -23.56 -1.81
N LEU A 186 -10.63 -24.09 -1.60
CA LEU A 186 -9.78 -23.81 -0.43
C LEU A 186 -8.73 -22.74 -0.73
N PHE A 187 -8.56 -21.82 0.21
CA PHE A 187 -7.62 -20.69 0.17
C PHE A 187 -6.79 -20.68 1.43
N TYR A 188 -5.65 -20.01 1.37
CA TYR A 188 -4.64 -20.03 2.42
C TYR A 188 -3.93 -18.67 2.52
N ALA A 189 -3.64 -18.25 3.74
CA ALA A 189 -2.77 -17.13 4.06
C ALA A 189 -1.71 -17.60 5.07
N ASP A 190 -0.46 -17.16 4.87
CA ASP A 190 0.71 -17.69 5.59
C ASP A 190 1.56 -16.56 6.16
N HIS A 191 1.61 -16.45 7.49
CA HIS A 191 2.44 -15.48 8.19
C HIS A 191 3.52 -16.15 9.06
N ARG A 192 3.83 -17.43 8.83
CA ARG A 192 4.76 -18.20 9.66
C ARG A 192 6.18 -17.64 9.69
N ALA A 193 6.63 -17.01 8.61
CA ALA A 193 7.96 -16.40 8.51
C ALA A 193 8.21 -15.37 9.64
N GLN A 194 7.16 -14.73 10.13
CA GLN A 194 7.25 -13.75 11.22
C GLN A 194 7.83 -14.34 12.51
N ALA A 195 7.74 -15.65 12.76
CA ALA A 195 8.28 -16.29 13.95
C ALA A 195 9.80 -16.17 14.09
N ALA A 196 10.53 -16.04 12.98
CA ALA A 196 12.00 -16.08 12.95
C ALA A 196 12.67 -14.74 13.34
N PHE A 197 11.90 -13.65 13.44
CA PHE A 197 12.45 -12.31 13.62
C PHE A 197 12.57 -11.91 15.09
N PRO A 198 13.55 -11.05 15.45
CA PRO A 198 13.74 -10.55 16.82
C PRO A 198 12.46 -9.97 17.41
N LYS A 199 12.20 -10.30 18.68
CA LYS A 199 10.95 -9.95 19.38
C LYS A 199 11.15 -8.86 20.41
N THR A 200 10.12 -8.04 20.60
CA THR A 200 10.02 -7.16 21.76
C THR A 200 9.66 -7.99 23.00
N THR A 201 9.88 -7.44 24.20
CA THR A 201 9.78 -8.22 25.45
C THR A 201 8.40 -8.19 26.11
N SER A 202 7.54 -7.25 25.73
CA SER A 202 6.26 -6.95 26.42
C SER A 202 5.04 -6.92 25.51
N LYS A 203 5.20 -7.38 24.26
CA LYS A 203 4.16 -7.43 23.23
C LYS A 203 4.20 -8.84 22.65
N PHE A 204 3.03 -9.43 22.43
CA PHE A 204 2.91 -10.83 22.04
C PHE A 204 2.09 -10.96 20.76
N ALA A 205 2.42 -11.96 19.96
CA ALA A 205 1.62 -12.39 18.82
C ALA A 205 1.93 -13.84 18.50
N ALA A 206 1.10 -14.42 17.63
CA ALA A 206 1.36 -15.69 16.98
C ALA A 206 2.24 -15.50 15.74
N ALA A 207 2.32 -16.53 14.90
CA ALA A 207 2.81 -16.45 13.52
C ALA A 207 1.81 -17.22 12.64
N CYS A 208 0.58 -16.73 12.59
CA CYS A 208 -0.57 -17.51 12.13
C CYS A 208 -0.47 -17.94 10.66
N ASP A 209 -1.00 -19.13 10.38
CA ASP A 209 -1.47 -19.48 9.04
C ASP A 209 -2.96 -19.88 9.11
N ALA A 210 -3.72 -19.60 8.05
CA ALA A 210 -5.17 -19.73 8.08
C ALA A 210 -5.74 -20.29 6.77
N TYR A 211 -6.83 -21.04 6.91
CA TYR A 211 -7.67 -21.48 5.81
C TYR A 211 -8.91 -20.62 5.67
N PHE A 212 -9.23 -20.32 4.42
CA PHE A 212 -10.50 -19.73 3.99
C PHE A 212 -11.10 -20.60 2.89
N TYR A 213 -12.39 -20.49 2.66
CA TYR A 213 -13.06 -21.29 1.63
C TYR A 213 -14.27 -20.59 1.02
N ILE A 214 -14.63 -21.00 -0.19
CA ILE A 214 -15.92 -20.64 -0.79
C ILE A 214 -16.97 -21.62 -0.27
N ALA A 215 -17.93 -21.15 0.51
CA ALA A 215 -19.05 -21.92 1.03
C ALA A 215 -20.05 -22.32 -0.05
N LYS A 216 -21.00 -23.22 0.24
CA LYS A 216 -22.04 -23.61 -0.73
C LYS A 216 -22.96 -22.44 -1.10
N SER A 217 -23.09 -21.45 -0.20
CA SER A 217 -23.77 -20.18 -0.46
C SER A 217 -23.02 -19.27 -1.44
N GLY A 218 -21.77 -19.58 -1.79
CA GLY A 218 -20.89 -18.73 -2.58
C GLY A 218 -20.08 -17.72 -1.76
N GLN A 219 -20.38 -17.56 -0.47
CA GLN A 219 -19.63 -16.66 0.42
C GLN A 219 -18.21 -17.15 0.65
N PHE A 220 -17.28 -16.20 0.76
CA PHE A 220 -15.90 -16.47 1.17
C PHE A 220 -15.82 -16.40 2.70
N LEU A 221 -15.50 -17.51 3.36
CA LEU A 221 -15.56 -17.64 4.84
C LEU A 221 -14.26 -18.21 5.41
N PRO A 222 -13.92 -17.91 6.68
CA PRO A 222 -12.79 -18.55 7.37
C PRO A 222 -13.12 -20.00 7.75
N LEU A 223 -12.09 -20.84 7.87
CA LEU A 223 -12.22 -22.24 8.25
C LEU A 223 -11.39 -22.60 9.48
N ALA A 224 -10.11 -22.25 9.50
CA ALA A 224 -9.23 -22.56 10.62
C ALA A 224 -8.05 -21.60 10.69
N ILE A 225 -7.53 -21.36 11.89
CA ILE A 225 -6.35 -20.54 12.17
C ILE A 225 -5.43 -21.34 13.09
N ARG A 226 -4.16 -21.47 12.71
CA ARG A 226 -3.13 -22.13 13.53
C ARG A 226 -2.08 -21.12 13.98
N THR A 227 -1.67 -21.18 15.26
CA THR A 227 -0.83 -20.13 15.85
C THR A 227 0.66 -20.22 15.52
N ASN A 228 1.20 -21.42 15.26
CA ASN A 228 2.63 -21.68 15.00
C ASN A 228 3.59 -21.18 16.10
N VAL A 229 3.09 -20.98 17.32
CA VAL A 229 3.88 -20.63 18.50
C VAL A 229 3.37 -21.38 19.73
N GLY A 230 4.24 -21.62 20.71
CA GLY A 230 3.87 -22.27 21.97
C GLY A 230 3.22 -23.63 21.74
N ALA A 231 1.99 -23.81 22.24
CA ALA A 231 1.21 -25.04 22.08
C ALA A 231 0.72 -25.30 20.65
N ASN A 232 0.96 -24.37 19.71
CA ASN A 232 0.60 -24.48 18.30
C ASN A 232 -0.88 -24.87 18.07
N LEU A 233 -1.77 -24.17 18.78
CA LEU A 233 -3.19 -24.45 18.78
C LEU A 233 -3.81 -24.17 17.40
N ILE A 234 -4.80 -25.00 17.04
CA ILE A 234 -5.63 -24.83 15.84
C ILE A 234 -7.04 -24.48 16.30
N TYR A 235 -7.50 -23.31 15.88
CA TYR A 235 -8.83 -22.78 16.15
C TYR A 235 -9.72 -22.85 14.91
N THR A 236 -11.01 -22.99 15.13
CA THR A 236 -12.04 -23.03 14.09
C THR A 236 -13.30 -22.27 14.57
N PRO A 237 -14.22 -21.89 13.67
CA PRO A 237 -15.53 -21.35 14.05
C PRO A 237 -16.38 -22.26 14.96
N ALA A 238 -16.00 -23.52 15.17
CA ALA A 238 -16.70 -24.44 16.07
C ALA A 238 -16.18 -24.42 17.52
N ASP A 239 -15.09 -23.69 17.79
CA ASP A 239 -14.59 -23.44 19.14
C ASP A 239 -15.42 -22.39 19.88
N ASP A 240 -15.21 -22.26 21.20
CA ASP A 240 -15.91 -21.25 22.00
C ASP A 240 -15.70 -19.83 21.46
N THR A 241 -16.72 -18.97 21.58
CA THR A 241 -16.73 -17.62 20.98
C THR A 241 -15.50 -16.79 21.35
N GLN A 242 -15.03 -16.87 22.60
CA GLN A 242 -13.85 -16.14 23.05
C GLN A 242 -12.56 -16.67 22.41
N ASP A 243 -12.42 -17.99 22.29
CA ASP A 243 -11.26 -18.63 21.64
C ASP A 243 -11.21 -18.29 20.15
N TRP A 244 -12.34 -18.41 19.44
CA TRP A 244 -12.41 -18.10 18.03
C TRP A 244 -12.17 -16.61 17.74
N THR A 245 -12.73 -15.72 18.57
CA THR A 245 -12.49 -14.27 18.47
C THR A 245 -11.01 -13.96 18.68
N LEU A 246 -10.37 -14.52 19.71
CA LEU A 246 -8.94 -14.32 19.94
C LEU A 246 -8.08 -14.86 18.80
N ALA A 247 -8.46 -16.00 18.20
CA ALA A 247 -7.76 -16.55 17.04
C ALA A 247 -7.83 -15.61 15.82
N LYS A 248 -8.98 -14.99 15.56
CA LYS A 248 -9.13 -13.96 14.51
C LYS A 248 -8.26 -12.74 14.80
N ILE A 249 -8.20 -12.28 16.06
CA ILE A 249 -7.33 -11.17 16.47
C ILE A 249 -5.85 -11.51 16.30
N LEU A 250 -5.42 -12.71 16.68
CA LEU A 250 -4.05 -13.19 16.46
C LEU A 250 -3.68 -13.18 14.97
N PHE A 251 -4.57 -13.68 14.12
CA PHE A 251 -4.37 -13.62 12.67
C PHE A 251 -4.31 -12.17 12.18
N ASN A 252 -5.20 -11.31 12.64
CA ASN A 252 -5.23 -9.89 12.27
C ASN A 252 -3.97 -9.13 12.72
N ILE A 253 -3.37 -9.45 13.87
CA ILE A 253 -2.07 -8.90 14.28
C ILE A 253 -0.99 -9.28 13.26
N ASN A 254 -0.93 -10.56 12.89
CA ASN A 254 0.06 -11.05 11.93
C ASN A 254 -0.16 -10.46 10.54
N ASP A 255 -1.41 -10.37 10.10
CA ASP A 255 -1.73 -9.81 8.80
C ASP A 255 -1.55 -8.29 8.76
N PHE A 256 -1.84 -7.57 9.84
CA PHE A 256 -1.55 -6.14 9.95
C PHE A 256 -0.04 -5.87 9.82
N PHE A 257 0.80 -6.60 10.56
CA PHE A 257 2.25 -6.54 10.41
C PHE A 257 2.70 -6.87 8.98
N PHE A 258 2.15 -7.93 8.39
CA PHE A 258 2.45 -8.31 7.00
C PHE A 258 2.07 -7.20 6.03
N ALA A 259 0.85 -6.66 6.08
CA ALA A 259 0.38 -5.64 5.16
C ALA A 259 1.25 -4.37 5.25
N GLN A 260 1.63 -3.95 6.46
CA GLN A 260 2.49 -2.78 6.64
C GLN A 260 3.94 -2.99 6.16
N THR A 261 4.50 -4.19 6.28
CA THR A 261 5.85 -4.47 5.79
C THR A 261 5.88 -4.85 4.30
N TRP A 262 4.85 -5.55 3.82
CA TRP A 262 4.68 -5.92 2.43
C TRP A 262 4.46 -4.72 1.52
N HIS A 263 3.68 -3.71 1.93
CA HIS A 263 3.50 -2.54 1.07
C HIS A 263 4.79 -1.72 0.93
N LEU A 264 5.65 -1.66 1.96
CA LEU A 264 6.99 -1.04 1.85
C LEU A 264 7.81 -1.71 0.74
N ALA A 265 7.88 -3.03 0.73
CA ALA A 265 8.62 -3.78 -0.29
C ALA A 265 7.95 -3.69 -1.69
N SER A 266 6.64 -3.95 -1.78
CA SER A 266 5.91 -4.08 -3.06
C SER A 266 5.63 -2.75 -3.75
N THR A 267 5.53 -1.66 -3.00
CA THR A 267 5.24 -0.33 -3.57
C THR A 267 6.48 0.55 -3.52
N HIS A 268 6.83 1.05 -2.32
CA HIS A 268 7.89 2.03 -2.12
C HIS A 268 9.22 1.58 -2.72
N GLU A 269 9.74 0.44 -2.30
CA GLU A 269 11.06 -0.04 -2.71
C GLU A 269 11.11 -0.46 -4.19
N THR A 270 10.04 -1.10 -4.67
CA THR A 270 9.90 -1.53 -6.07
C THR A 270 9.87 -0.33 -7.03
N VAL A 271 9.09 0.70 -6.71
CA VAL A 271 9.00 1.93 -7.53
C VAL A 271 10.28 2.75 -7.39
N GLN A 272 10.87 2.83 -6.19
CA GLN A 272 12.09 3.59 -5.92
C GLN A 272 13.23 3.16 -6.82
N ILE A 273 13.52 1.85 -6.88
CA ILE A 273 14.67 1.38 -7.65
C ILE A 273 14.48 1.56 -9.16
N ALA A 274 13.25 1.38 -9.65
CA ALA A 274 12.89 1.63 -11.05
C ALA A 274 13.04 3.11 -11.40
N TRP A 275 12.63 4.01 -10.49
CA TRP A 275 12.77 5.45 -10.66
C TRP A 275 14.22 5.92 -10.63
N MET A 276 15.05 5.35 -9.74
CA MET A 276 16.49 5.65 -9.72
C MET A 276 17.18 5.28 -11.03
N ALA A 277 16.82 4.14 -11.64
CA ALA A 277 17.33 3.76 -12.95
C ALA A 277 16.91 4.75 -14.04
N ALA A 278 15.65 5.22 -14.01
CA ALA A 278 15.15 6.22 -14.96
C ALA A 278 15.87 7.58 -14.80
N ILE A 279 16.08 8.06 -13.57
CA ILE A 279 16.80 9.32 -13.31
C ILE A 279 18.19 9.31 -13.94
N ARG A 280 18.86 8.15 -13.91
CA ARG A 280 20.23 7.99 -14.40
C ARG A 280 20.31 7.76 -15.92
N THR A 281 19.19 7.64 -16.63
CA THR A 281 19.19 7.20 -18.04
C THR A 281 18.32 8.06 -18.96
N LEU A 282 17.25 8.66 -18.44
CA LEU A 282 16.35 9.52 -19.19
C LEU A 282 16.73 10.99 -18.98
N SER A 283 16.66 11.81 -20.04
CA SER A 283 16.73 13.26 -19.87
C SER A 283 15.53 13.77 -19.06
N VAL A 284 15.72 14.89 -18.34
CA VAL A 284 14.62 15.62 -17.69
C VAL A 284 13.56 16.12 -18.68
N ASP A 285 13.93 16.26 -19.96
CA ASP A 285 13.04 16.63 -21.07
C ASP A 285 12.35 15.41 -21.70
N HIS A 286 12.67 14.19 -21.26
CA HIS A 286 12.04 12.98 -21.77
C HIS A 286 10.59 12.88 -21.25
N PRO A 287 9.58 12.61 -22.09
CA PRO A 287 8.18 12.53 -21.65
C PRO A 287 8.00 11.48 -20.53
N VAL A 288 8.61 10.31 -20.67
CA VAL A 288 8.57 9.26 -19.61
C VAL A 288 9.22 9.72 -18.30
N TYR A 289 10.33 10.49 -18.32
CA TYR A 289 10.91 11.04 -17.10
C TYR A 289 9.91 11.96 -16.40
N ALA A 290 9.26 12.85 -17.16
CA ALA A 290 8.31 13.81 -16.61
C ALA A 290 7.09 13.14 -15.97
N LEU A 291 6.57 12.07 -16.59
CA LEU A 291 5.49 11.28 -16.01
C LEU A 291 5.94 10.57 -14.73
N LEU A 292 7.12 9.95 -14.74
CA LEU A 292 7.66 9.29 -13.55
C LEU A 292 7.90 10.30 -12.41
N ASP A 293 8.51 11.46 -12.65
CA ASP A 293 8.71 12.52 -11.65
C ASP A 293 7.38 12.94 -11.00
N ARG A 294 6.29 12.97 -11.77
CA ARG A 294 4.94 13.22 -11.25
C ARG A 294 4.47 12.07 -10.35
N LEU A 295 4.54 10.83 -10.81
CA LEU A 295 4.03 9.65 -10.08
C LEU A 295 4.82 9.36 -8.80
N THR A 296 6.12 9.68 -8.79
CA THR A 296 7.03 9.43 -7.67
C THR A 296 7.24 10.66 -6.78
N TYR A 297 6.29 11.58 -6.76
CA TYR A 297 6.36 12.76 -5.90
C TYR A 297 6.52 12.35 -4.43
N GLN A 298 7.56 12.89 -3.75
CA GLN A 298 7.97 12.60 -2.36
C GLN A 298 8.55 11.20 -2.09
N LEU A 299 8.72 10.35 -3.11
CA LEU A 299 9.12 8.95 -2.93
C LEU A 299 10.41 8.78 -2.12
N PHE A 300 11.43 9.62 -2.36
CA PHE A 300 12.70 9.50 -1.64
C PHE A 300 12.70 10.17 -0.26
N SER A 301 11.52 10.49 0.29
CA SER A 301 11.42 10.80 1.72
C SER A 301 11.13 9.56 2.57
N ILE A 302 10.62 8.49 1.95
CA ILE A 302 9.98 7.40 2.68
C ILE A 302 10.97 6.55 3.46
N GLN A 303 12.06 6.06 2.86
CA GLN A 303 13.02 5.25 3.62
C GLN A 303 13.66 6.02 4.79
N PRO A 304 14.12 7.29 4.66
CA PRO A 304 14.60 8.06 5.80
C PRO A 304 13.56 8.22 6.92
N LEU A 305 12.28 8.44 6.57
CA LEU A 305 11.19 8.50 7.54
C LEU A 305 10.93 7.13 8.18
N ALA A 306 10.86 6.06 7.40
CA ALA A 306 10.72 4.70 7.91
C ALA A 306 11.85 4.34 8.87
N GLN A 307 13.11 4.64 8.52
CA GLN A 307 14.23 4.36 9.42
C GLN A 307 14.08 5.11 10.75
N SER A 308 13.83 6.42 10.71
CA SER A 308 13.79 7.27 11.91
C SER A 308 12.51 7.19 12.74
N PHE A 309 11.38 6.80 12.15
CA PHE A 309 10.07 6.75 12.81
C PHE A 309 9.54 5.33 13.04
N LEU A 310 9.95 4.35 12.23
CA LEU A 310 9.48 2.97 12.31
C LEU A 310 10.51 2.00 12.89
N PHE A 311 11.75 2.08 12.42
CA PHE A 311 12.73 1.00 12.63
C PHE A 311 13.84 1.28 13.63
N ASP A 312 14.14 2.55 13.92
CA ASP A 312 15.10 2.93 14.95
C ASP A 312 14.64 2.47 16.33
N ASN A 313 15.60 2.24 17.23
CA ASN A 313 15.33 1.73 18.57
C ASN A 313 14.36 2.64 19.32
N GLY A 314 13.31 2.04 19.89
CA GLY A 314 12.29 2.75 20.68
C GLY A 314 11.24 3.50 19.85
N THR A 315 11.18 3.28 18.54
CA THR A 315 10.18 3.90 17.66
C THR A 315 8.95 3.01 17.43
N ALA A 316 8.14 3.26 16.39
CA ALA A 316 6.79 2.69 16.27
C ALA A 316 6.73 1.16 16.35
N PHE A 317 7.64 0.43 15.68
CA PHE A 317 7.62 -1.05 15.75
C PHE A 317 7.99 -1.56 17.16
N ASP A 318 9.01 -0.98 17.80
CA ASP A 318 9.42 -1.39 19.15
C ASP A 318 8.34 -1.11 20.21
N THR A 319 7.53 -0.07 19.99
CA THR A 319 6.52 0.38 20.96
C THR A 319 5.17 -0.32 20.78
N LEU A 320 4.78 -0.65 19.54
CA LEU A 320 3.45 -1.20 19.22
C LEU A 320 3.45 -2.69 18.87
N PHE A 321 4.50 -3.18 18.18
CA PHE A 321 4.50 -4.51 17.56
C PHE A 321 5.29 -5.55 18.38
N PRO A 322 5.02 -6.86 18.18
CA PRO A 322 5.75 -7.96 18.81
C PRO A 322 7.15 -8.18 18.21
N ILE A 323 7.44 -7.60 17.04
CA ILE A 323 8.71 -7.69 16.33
C ILE A 323 9.43 -6.35 16.47
N THR A 324 10.73 -6.38 16.76
CA THR A 324 11.52 -5.14 16.93
C THR A 324 11.59 -4.34 15.63
N GLY A 325 11.92 -3.06 15.71
CA GLY A 325 12.13 -2.21 14.54
C GLY A 325 13.19 -2.76 13.59
N SER A 326 14.30 -3.27 14.13
CA SER A 326 15.33 -3.98 13.35
C SER A 326 14.79 -5.25 12.68
N GLY A 327 14.02 -6.07 13.40
CA GLY A 327 13.41 -7.28 12.85
C GLY A 327 12.38 -6.97 11.76
N ALA A 328 11.61 -5.89 11.90
CA ALA A 328 10.66 -5.45 10.89
C ALA A 328 11.38 -4.98 9.61
N ARG A 329 12.45 -4.19 9.75
CA ARG A 329 13.32 -3.77 8.63
C ARG A 329 13.92 -4.96 7.88
N ASP A 330 14.41 -5.95 8.63
CA ASP A 330 14.99 -7.16 8.05
C ASP A 330 13.91 -8.00 7.35
N PHE A 331 12.68 -8.04 7.88
CA PHE A 331 11.55 -8.69 7.22
C PHE A 331 11.13 -8.00 5.91
N VAL A 332 11.10 -6.66 5.87
CA VAL A 332 10.88 -5.89 4.64
C VAL A 332 11.94 -6.25 3.60
N THR A 333 13.21 -6.32 4.02
CA THR A 333 14.33 -6.71 3.16
C THR A 333 14.15 -8.14 2.61
N GLU A 334 13.77 -9.10 3.47
CA GLU A 334 13.51 -10.47 3.03
C GLU A 334 12.34 -10.54 2.05
N LEU A 335 11.23 -9.83 2.32
CA LEU A 335 10.09 -9.76 1.42
C LEU A 335 10.50 -9.25 0.04
N TYR A 336 11.24 -8.14 -0.02
CA TYR A 336 11.68 -7.52 -1.27
C TYR A 336 12.49 -8.51 -2.12
N PHE A 337 13.54 -9.10 -1.55
CA PHE A 337 14.43 -10.01 -2.28
C PHE A 337 13.83 -11.39 -2.53
N ASN A 338 12.79 -11.80 -1.78
CA ASN A 338 12.13 -13.09 -1.92
C ASN A 338 10.75 -12.98 -2.61
N GLY A 339 10.72 -12.25 -3.72
CA GLY A 339 9.60 -12.25 -4.67
C GLY A 339 8.68 -11.04 -4.59
N THR A 340 8.56 -10.36 -3.45
CA THR A 340 7.65 -9.18 -3.33
C THR A 340 8.14 -8.00 -4.18
N GLY A 341 9.45 -7.84 -4.35
CA GLY A 341 10.05 -6.78 -5.16
C GLY A 341 10.02 -7.05 -6.68
N SER A 342 9.42 -8.14 -7.13
CA SER A 342 9.40 -8.55 -8.54
C SER A 342 8.45 -7.66 -9.36
N PHE A 343 8.99 -6.89 -10.29
CA PHE A 343 8.24 -5.86 -11.01
C PHE A 343 7.19 -6.45 -11.95
N GLN A 344 7.54 -7.33 -12.88
CA GLN A 344 6.58 -7.91 -13.84
C GLN A 344 5.60 -8.91 -13.18
N ALA A 345 6.08 -9.73 -12.25
CA ALA A 345 5.22 -10.63 -11.48
C ALA A 345 4.20 -9.87 -10.60
N GLY A 346 4.54 -8.64 -10.19
CA GLY A 346 3.65 -7.73 -9.45
C GLY A 346 2.60 -7.02 -10.30
N TYR A 347 2.59 -7.19 -11.63
CA TYR A 347 1.56 -6.58 -12.49
C TYR A 347 0.16 -7.00 -12.03
N PHE A 348 -0.79 -6.05 -12.07
CA PHE A 348 -2.09 -6.15 -11.40
C PHE A 348 -2.81 -7.48 -11.65
N GLU A 349 -3.10 -7.82 -12.90
CA GLU A 349 -3.75 -9.11 -13.18
C GLU A 349 -2.80 -10.31 -13.11
N THR A 350 -1.49 -10.11 -13.32
CA THR A 350 -0.49 -11.18 -13.26
C THR A 350 -0.42 -11.76 -11.85
N ASP A 351 -0.28 -10.90 -10.84
CA ASP A 351 -0.29 -11.29 -9.42
C ASP A 351 -1.60 -12.00 -9.04
N LEU A 352 -2.74 -11.39 -9.37
CA LEU A 352 -4.05 -11.93 -9.00
C LEU A 352 -4.33 -13.31 -9.64
N LYS A 353 -3.84 -13.53 -10.87
CA LYS A 353 -3.89 -14.85 -11.54
C LYS A 353 -2.91 -15.82 -10.88
N ALA A 354 -1.69 -15.40 -10.58
CA ALA A 354 -0.68 -16.23 -9.92
C ALA A 354 -1.12 -16.72 -8.53
N ARG A 355 -1.87 -15.89 -7.78
CA ARG A 355 -2.48 -16.25 -6.50
C ARG A 355 -3.80 -17.02 -6.63
N GLY A 356 -4.28 -17.26 -7.86
CA GLY A 356 -5.51 -17.98 -8.15
C GLY A 356 -6.79 -17.25 -7.73
N LEU A 357 -6.72 -15.94 -7.55
CA LEU A 357 -7.87 -15.09 -7.20
C LEU A 357 -8.67 -14.69 -8.45
N LEU A 358 -8.01 -14.58 -9.60
CA LEU A 358 -8.63 -14.46 -10.91
C LEU A 358 -8.36 -15.72 -11.74
N HIS A 359 -9.41 -16.25 -12.38
CA HIS A 359 -9.34 -17.41 -13.29
C HIS A 359 -8.65 -18.66 -12.71
N GLY A 360 -8.67 -18.86 -11.38
CA GLY A 360 -8.10 -20.04 -10.75
C GLY A 360 -8.88 -21.34 -11.03
N ASP A 361 -8.31 -22.48 -10.63
CA ASP A 361 -8.83 -23.82 -10.92
C ASP A 361 -10.20 -24.19 -10.27
N GLY A 362 -10.88 -23.23 -9.63
CA GLY A 362 -12.11 -23.44 -8.88
C GLY A 362 -13.19 -22.41 -9.22
N PRO A 363 -14.29 -22.35 -8.45
CA PRO A 363 -15.30 -21.33 -8.66
C PRO A 363 -14.73 -19.93 -8.45
N LYS A 364 -15.24 -18.98 -9.24
CA LYS A 364 -14.93 -17.55 -9.10
C LYS A 364 -15.36 -17.08 -7.70
N LEU A 365 -14.61 -16.12 -7.15
CA LEU A 365 -15.07 -15.36 -6.00
C LEU A 365 -16.32 -14.57 -6.44
N ALA A 366 -17.39 -14.63 -5.65
CA ALA A 366 -18.62 -13.91 -5.95
C ALA A 366 -18.43 -12.39 -5.85
N TYR A 367 -17.58 -11.98 -4.91
CA TYR A 367 -17.20 -10.60 -4.67
C TYR A 367 -15.70 -10.52 -4.41
N PHE A 368 -15.05 -9.52 -5.00
CA PHE A 368 -13.65 -9.20 -4.72
C PHE A 368 -13.47 -7.66 -4.73
N PRO A 369 -13.88 -6.95 -3.66
CA PRO A 369 -13.95 -5.49 -3.62
C PRO A 369 -12.68 -4.78 -4.08
N PHE A 370 -11.50 -5.24 -3.62
CA PHE A 370 -10.22 -4.67 -4.04
C PHE A 370 -10.05 -4.73 -5.56
N TYR A 371 -10.22 -5.91 -6.18
CA TYR A 371 -10.06 -6.06 -7.62
C TYR A 371 -11.09 -5.24 -8.40
N GLU A 372 -12.35 -5.26 -7.98
CA GLU A 372 -13.45 -4.57 -8.65
C GLU A 372 -13.21 -3.06 -8.75
N ASP A 373 -12.78 -2.43 -7.66
CA ASP A 373 -12.54 -0.99 -7.63
C ASP A 373 -11.16 -0.63 -8.23
N ALA A 374 -10.12 -1.42 -7.94
CA ALA A 374 -8.79 -1.22 -8.52
C ALA A 374 -8.80 -1.37 -10.05
N ALA A 375 -9.61 -2.27 -10.61
CA ALA A 375 -9.70 -2.49 -12.05
C ALA A 375 -10.26 -1.27 -12.79
N VAL A 376 -11.17 -0.50 -12.19
CA VAL A 376 -11.69 0.75 -12.76
C VAL A 376 -10.57 1.79 -12.89
N ILE A 377 -9.83 2.00 -11.80
CA ILE A 377 -8.70 2.93 -11.77
C ILE A 377 -7.60 2.47 -12.74
N HIS A 378 -7.22 1.20 -12.67
CA HIS A 378 -6.18 0.61 -13.52
C HIS A 378 -6.52 0.77 -15.01
N SER A 379 -7.77 0.51 -15.41
CA SER A 379 -8.20 0.66 -16.79
C SER A 379 -8.12 2.10 -17.29
N ALA A 380 -8.59 3.07 -16.48
CA ALA A 380 -8.50 4.49 -16.82
C ALA A 380 -7.05 4.99 -16.88
N THR A 381 -6.20 4.54 -15.94
CA THR A 381 -4.76 4.81 -15.94
C THR A 381 -4.11 4.26 -17.20
N ARG A 382 -4.39 3.01 -17.56
CA ARG A 382 -3.85 2.40 -18.79
C ARG A 382 -4.29 3.15 -20.04
N GLU A 383 -5.55 3.59 -20.11
CA GLU A 383 -6.07 4.38 -21.23
C GLU A 383 -5.30 5.71 -21.37
N PHE A 384 -5.08 6.41 -20.26
CA PHE A 384 -4.27 7.61 -20.22
C PHE A 384 -2.84 7.34 -20.70
N VAL A 385 -2.16 6.36 -20.11
CA VAL A 385 -0.75 6.03 -20.42
C VAL A 385 -0.62 5.58 -21.88
N SER A 386 -1.60 4.84 -22.41
CA SER A 386 -1.62 4.41 -23.82
C SER A 386 -1.70 5.60 -24.77
N THR A 387 -2.56 6.57 -24.46
CA THR A 387 -2.68 7.81 -25.23
C THR A 387 -1.41 8.66 -25.13
N PHE A 388 -0.88 8.79 -23.93
CA PHE A 388 0.38 9.48 -23.66
C PHE A 388 1.53 8.89 -24.48
N ILE A 389 1.81 7.59 -24.34
CA ILE A 389 2.89 6.92 -25.06
C ILE A 389 2.68 6.96 -26.58
N SER A 390 1.46 6.71 -27.06
CA SER A 390 1.19 6.76 -28.51
C SER A 390 1.27 8.17 -29.11
N SER A 391 1.16 9.22 -28.30
CA SER A 391 1.32 10.60 -28.76
C SER A 391 2.78 10.92 -29.09
N PHE A 392 3.73 10.40 -28.31
CA PHE A 392 5.18 10.58 -28.48
C PHE A 392 5.83 9.49 -29.37
N TYR A 393 5.38 8.24 -29.28
CA TYR A 393 5.90 7.12 -30.07
C TYR A 393 4.90 6.70 -31.15
N LYS A 394 5.22 7.01 -32.42
CA LYS A 394 4.33 6.66 -33.56
C LYS A 394 4.31 5.18 -33.91
N SER A 395 5.34 4.42 -33.54
CA SER A 395 5.42 2.97 -33.74
C SER A 395 6.40 2.33 -32.78
N ASP A 396 6.35 1.00 -32.66
CA ASP A 396 7.31 0.22 -31.89
C ASP A 396 8.75 0.39 -32.39
N ALA A 397 8.95 0.70 -33.67
CA ALA A 397 10.27 0.99 -34.21
C ALA A 397 10.87 2.28 -33.61
N VAL A 398 10.04 3.27 -33.29
CA VAL A 398 10.49 4.49 -32.61
C VAL A 398 10.90 4.16 -31.17
N VAL A 399 10.16 3.29 -30.47
CA VAL A 399 10.53 2.83 -29.11
C VAL A 399 11.87 2.10 -29.12
N ARG A 400 12.08 1.18 -30.07
CA ARG A 400 13.37 0.48 -30.25
C ARG A 400 14.53 1.41 -30.56
N GLY A 401 14.27 2.48 -31.31
CA GLY A 401 15.27 3.51 -31.62
C GLY A 401 15.53 4.50 -30.49
N ASP A 402 14.82 4.42 -29.36
CA ASP A 402 14.98 5.31 -28.22
C ASP A 402 16.07 4.78 -27.27
N ASN A 403 17.28 5.29 -27.46
CA ASN A 403 18.43 4.86 -26.66
C ASN A 403 18.29 5.16 -25.16
N GLU A 404 17.47 6.14 -24.76
CA GLU A 404 17.29 6.47 -23.34
C GLU A 404 16.38 5.47 -22.65
N ILE A 405 15.26 5.11 -23.29
CA ILE A 405 14.37 4.06 -22.78
C ILE A 405 15.05 2.68 -22.80
N GLN A 406 15.86 2.37 -23.83
CA GLN A 406 16.65 1.14 -23.80
C GLN A 406 17.69 1.16 -22.67
N ALA A 407 18.35 2.30 -22.45
CA ALA A 407 19.28 2.46 -21.34
C ALA A 407 18.59 2.30 -19.98
N TRP A 408 17.35 2.76 -19.82
CA TRP A 408 16.57 2.54 -18.60
C TRP A 408 16.40 1.05 -18.27
N ALA A 409 16.00 0.24 -19.25
CA ALA A 409 15.87 -1.22 -19.08
C ALA A 409 17.20 -1.88 -18.67
N VAL A 410 18.30 -1.49 -19.33
CA VAL A 410 19.65 -1.99 -19.02
C VAL A 410 20.12 -1.55 -17.63
N GLU A 411 19.90 -0.28 -17.26
CA GLU A 411 20.29 0.25 -15.96
C GLU A 411 19.50 -0.43 -14.82
N ALA A 412 18.20 -0.62 -15.03
CA ALA A 412 17.32 -1.28 -14.07
C ALA A 412 17.75 -2.73 -13.80
N ASN A 413 18.01 -3.51 -14.85
CA ASN A 413 18.44 -4.90 -14.73
C ASN A 413 19.92 -5.07 -14.33
N GLY A 414 20.75 -4.05 -14.56
CA GLY A 414 22.17 -4.06 -14.28
C GLY A 414 22.51 -3.35 -12.96
N PRO A 415 23.07 -2.12 -13.00
CA PRO A 415 23.47 -1.38 -11.81
C PRO A 415 22.40 -1.24 -10.72
N ALA A 416 21.14 -1.01 -11.09
CA ALA A 416 20.06 -0.83 -10.12
C ALA A 416 19.63 -2.15 -9.45
N LYS A 417 19.85 -3.29 -10.12
CA LYS A 417 19.44 -4.62 -9.66
C LYS A 417 17.94 -4.71 -9.31
N ALA A 418 17.10 -4.03 -10.09
CA ALA A 418 15.65 -4.21 -9.99
C ALA A 418 15.29 -5.67 -10.30
N ILE A 419 14.36 -6.24 -9.53
CA ILE A 419 13.98 -7.64 -9.65
C ILE A 419 12.87 -7.76 -10.70
N ASP A 420 13.05 -8.66 -11.67
CA ASP A 420 12.04 -8.99 -12.68
C ASP A 420 11.54 -7.76 -13.47
N PHE A 421 12.45 -6.84 -13.81
CA PHE A 421 12.15 -5.65 -14.59
C PHE A 421 12.29 -5.93 -16.10
N PRO A 422 11.49 -5.30 -16.99
CA PRO A 422 11.62 -5.50 -18.44
C PRO A 422 13.07 -5.32 -18.91
N THR A 423 13.62 -6.37 -19.52
CA THR A 423 15.03 -6.40 -19.97
C THR A 423 15.28 -5.54 -21.21
N LYS A 424 14.22 -5.17 -21.92
CA LYS A 424 14.20 -4.28 -23.08
C LYS A 424 12.80 -3.74 -23.31
N PHE A 425 12.69 -2.61 -24.01
CA PHE A 425 11.41 -2.04 -24.43
C PHE A 425 11.30 -2.05 -25.95
N ASP A 426 10.80 -3.17 -26.50
CA ASP A 426 10.68 -3.32 -27.97
C ASP A 426 9.37 -2.78 -28.54
N THR A 427 8.37 -2.55 -27.69
CA THR A 427 7.01 -2.17 -28.09
C THR A 427 6.49 -1.05 -27.22
N LYS A 428 5.52 -0.28 -27.74
CA LYS A 428 4.78 0.69 -26.93
C LYS A 428 4.10 0.01 -25.75
N GLU A 429 3.59 -1.20 -25.96
CA GLU A 429 2.89 -1.97 -24.93
C GLU A 429 3.77 -2.23 -23.70
N ALA A 430 5.05 -2.61 -23.89
CA ALA A 430 5.96 -2.83 -22.78
C ALA A 430 6.21 -1.57 -21.94
N VAL A 431 6.29 -0.40 -22.58
CA VAL A 431 6.42 0.90 -21.89
C VAL A 431 5.12 1.27 -21.17
N ILE A 432 3.97 1.04 -21.82
CA ILE A 432 2.64 1.27 -21.24
C ILE A 432 2.45 0.39 -19.99
N ASP A 433 2.83 -0.88 -20.05
CA ASP A 433 2.76 -1.82 -18.92
C ASP A 433 3.57 -1.33 -17.74
N ALA A 434 4.84 -0.98 -17.95
CA ALA A 434 5.71 -0.51 -16.88
C ALA A 434 5.19 0.77 -16.20
N LEU A 435 4.72 1.74 -16.98
CA LEU A 435 4.21 3.01 -16.44
C LEU A 435 2.84 2.87 -15.78
N THR A 436 1.96 2.04 -16.35
CA THR A 436 0.67 1.71 -15.73
C THR A 436 0.88 1.00 -14.39
N HIS A 437 1.85 0.08 -14.33
CA HIS A 437 2.17 -0.63 -13.10
C HIS A 437 2.73 0.30 -12.02
N ILE A 438 3.67 1.19 -12.36
CA ILE A 438 4.18 2.20 -11.41
C ILE A 438 3.03 3.06 -10.87
N ALA A 439 2.17 3.58 -11.75
CA ALA A 439 0.99 4.35 -11.31
C ALA A 439 0.05 3.53 -10.42
N HIS A 440 -0.16 2.25 -10.71
CA HIS A 440 -0.99 1.36 -9.90
C HIS A 440 -0.41 1.13 -8.49
N LEU A 441 0.91 0.90 -8.38
CA LEU A 441 1.58 0.76 -7.10
C LEU A 441 1.48 2.03 -6.25
N THR A 442 1.71 3.20 -6.86
CA THR A 442 1.76 4.48 -6.14
C THR A 442 0.39 5.01 -5.74
N SER A 443 -0.68 4.62 -6.43
CA SER A 443 -2.02 5.22 -6.25
C SER A 443 -3.12 4.25 -5.82
N THR A 444 -2.96 2.95 -6.03
CA THR A 444 -4.01 1.98 -5.74
C THR A 444 -3.56 1.02 -4.65
N VAL A 445 -2.47 0.30 -4.88
CA VAL A 445 -1.97 -0.70 -3.93
C VAL A 445 -1.63 -0.05 -2.59
N HIS A 446 -0.81 1.00 -2.61
CA HIS A 446 -0.39 1.70 -1.39
C HIS A 446 -1.58 2.17 -0.53
N HIS A 447 -2.54 2.88 -1.13
CA HIS A 447 -3.68 3.46 -0.39
C HIS A 447 -4.74 2.43 0.01
N SER A 448 -4.76 1.25 -0.62
CA SER A 448 -5.60 0.13 -0.16
C SER A 448 -5.12 -0.48 1.17
N VAL A 449 -3.85 -0.26 1.55
CA VAL A 449 -3.23 -0.85 2.75
C VAL A 449 -2.90 0.19 3.84
N ASN A 450 -2.52 1.39 3.42
CA ASN A 450 -2.04 2.46 4.31
C ASN A 450 -2.89 3.74 4.13
N THR A 451 -2.37 4.89 4.54
CA THR A 451 -2.99 6.21 4.38
C THR A 451 -4.36 6.28 5.11
N ASN A 452 -5.39 6.84 4.47
CA ASN A 452 -6.70 7.03 5.08
C ASN A 452 -7.43 5.71 5.37
N ASN A 453 -7.12 4.64 4.63
CA ASN A 453 -7.76 3.34 4.84
C ASN A 453 -7.32 2.66 6.14
N LEU A 454 -6.09 2.94 6.60
CA LEU A 454 -5.51 2.30 7.78
C LEU A 454 -6.40 2.47 9.01
N LEU A 455 -6.69 3.73 9.37
CA LEU A 455 -7.57 4.06 10.51
C LEU A 455 -9.05 3.75 10.26
N SER A 456 -9.46 3.64 9.00
CA SER A 456 -10.87 3.39 8.67
C SER A 456 -11.27 1.93 8.92
N ILE A 457 -10.35 0.98 8.70
CA ILE A 457 -10.61 -0.47 8.83
C ILE A 457 -9.39 -1.22 9.39
N SER A 458 -8.22 -1.16 8.71
CA SER A 458 -7.12 -2.12 8.92
C SER A 458 -6.43 -2.04 10.29
N ALA A 459 -6.60 -0.96 11.04
CA ALA A 459 -6.06 -0.77 12.39
C ALA A 459 -7.15 -0.48 13.45
N THR A 460 -8.41 -0.82 13.17
CA THR A 460 -9.50 -0.58 14.12
C THR A 460 -9.52 -1.61 15.25
N LEU A 461 -9.39 -1.14 16.48
CA LEU A 461 -9.67 -1.90 17.69
C LEU A 461 -11.16 -2.24 17.83
N PRO A 462 -11.53 -3.38 18.44
CA PRO A 462 -10.66 -4.33 19.13
C PRO A 462 -10.04 -5.42 18.24
N MET A 463 -10.45 -5.53 16.98
CA MET A 463 -10.07 -6.69 16.13
C MET A 463 -8.69 -6.57 15.47
N HIS A 464 -8.11 -5.36 15.39
CA HIS A 464 -6.81 -5.10 14.77
C HIS A 464 -5.83 -4.38 15.72
N PRO A 465 -5.53 -4.94 16.90
CA PRO A 465 -4.45 -4.40 17.70
C PRO A 465 -3.11 -4.68 17.01
N ALA A 466 -2.09 -3.84 17.25
CA ALA A 466 -0.73 -4.10 16.77
C ALA A 466 -0.07 -5.28 17.51
N SER A 467 -0.56 -5.63 18.69
CA SER A 467 -0.08 -6.75 19.50
C SER A 467 -1.05 -7.14 20.62
N LEU A 468 -0.84 -8.32 21.19
CA LEU A 468 -1.38 -8.69 22.48
C LEU A 468 -0.49 -8.23 23.63
N TYR A 469 -1.09 -8.04 24.79
CA TYR A 469 -0.44 -7.62 26.04
C TYR A 469 -0.38 -8.76 27.08
N ARG A 470 -0.74 -9.97 26.66
CA ARG A 470 -0.52 -11.23 27.38
C ARG A 470 0.00 -12.30 26.41
N PRO A 471 0.76 -13.30 26.90
CA PRO A 471 1.25 -14.40 26.06
C PRO A 471 0.13 -15.11 25.30
N VAL A 472 0.44 -15.63 24.12
CA VAL A 472 -0.49 -16.45 23.33
C VAL A 472 -0.93 -17.66 24.18
N PRO A 473 -2.24 -17.99 24.24
CA PRO A 473 -2.74 -19.08 25.08
C PRO A 473 -2.06 -20.42 24.81
N SER A 474 -1.79 -21.18 25.87
CA SER A 474 -1.27 -22.56 25.80
C SER A 474 -2.37 -23.62 25.76
N ALA A 475 -3.61 -23.24 26.04
CA ALA A 475 -4.80 -24.08 25.95
C ALA A 475 -6.02 -23.26 25.51
N LYS A 476 -7.05 -23.95 25.03
CA LYS A 476 -8.39 -23.40 24.77
C LYS A 476 -9.16 -23.20 26.08
N GLY A 477 -10.27 -22.47 26.02
CA GLY A 477 -11.12 -22.13 27.16
C GLY A 477 -10.90 -20.72 27.70
N ASN A 478 -10.57 -19.76 26.82
CA ASN A 478 -10.46 -18.36 27.22
C ASN A 478 -11.82 -17.81 27.68
N THR A 479 -11.82 -17.09 28.80
CA THR A 479 -13.04 -16.49 29.36
C THR A 479 -13.20 -15.00 29.03
N SER A 480 -12.12 -14.32 28.62
CA SER A 480 -12.13 -12.91 28.21
C SER A 480 -11.05 -12.63 27.18
N VAL A 481 -11.47 -12.21 25.98
CA VAL A 481 -10.58 -11.69 24.93
C VAL A 481 -9.95 -10.36 25.34
N ALA A 482 -10.73 -9.44 25.95
CA ALA A 482 -10.28 -8.10 26.32
C ALA A 482 -9.04 -8.12 27.23
N ALA A 483 -8.90 -9.18 28.04
CA ALA A 483 -7.74 -9.39 28.89
C ALA A 483 -6.39 -9.48 28.13
N TYR A 484 -6.41 -9.82 26.84
CA TYR A 484 -5.22 -9.89 25.98
C TYR A 484 -4.97 -8.61 25.17
N LEU A 485 -5.97 -7.72 25.09
CA LEU A 485 -5.97 -6.53 24.23
C LEU A 485 -5.19 -5.36 24.85
N PRO A 486 -4.81 -4.35 24.05
CA PRO A 486 -4.05 -3.20 24.54
C PRO A 486 -4.80 -2.41 25.62
N PRO A 487 -4.20 -2.18 26.81
CA PRO A 487 -4.77 -1.25 27.79
C PRO A 487 -4.89 0.15 27.20
N LEU A 488 -5.70 1.02 27.81
CA LEU A 488 -6.04 2.34 27.26
C LEU A 488 -4.84 3.13 26.70
N GLN A 489 -3.74 3.25 27.46
CA GLN A 489 -2.58 4.01 27.01
C GLN A 489 -1.92 3.41 25.76
N ALA A 490 -1.90 2.09 25.65
CA ALA A 490 -1.43 1.40 24.46
C ALA A 490 -2.39 1.55 23.28
N ALA A 491 -3.70 1.50 23.51
CA ALA A 491 -4.71 1.73 22.48
C ALA A 491 -4.59 3.16 21.92
N LEU A 492 -4.45 4.17 22.78
CA LEU A 492 -4.23 5.56 22.36
C LEU A 492 -2.89 5.75 21.64
N ALA A 493 -1.84 5.03 22.04
CA ALA A 493 -0.55 5.05 21.35
C ALA A 493 -0.66 4.48 19.92
N GLN A 494 -1.44 3.40 19.74
CA GLN A 494 -1.73 2.86 18.40
C GLN A 494 -2.46 3.91 17.53
N PHE A 495 -3.56 4.50 18.02
CA PHE A 495 -4.26 5.56 17.28
C PHE A 495 -3.36 6.76 16.95
N SER A 496 -2.48 7.15 17.87
CA SER A 496 -1.51 8.23 17.65
C SER A 496 -0.58 7.94 16.48
N VAL A 497 0.01 6.74 16.45
CA VAL A 497 0.91 6.32 15.37
C VAL A 497 0.15 6.15 14.06
N ASP A 498 -0.99 5.45 14.06
CA ASP A 498 -1.79 5.20 12.87
C ASP A 498 -2.33 6.52 12.26
N GLY A 499 -2.65 7.50 13.11
CA GLY A 499 -3.05 8.85 12.69
C GLY A 499 -1.99 9.63 11.93
N LEU A 500 -0.71 9.35 12.15
CA LEU A 500 0.38 10.00 11.41
C LEU A 500 0.46 9.51 9.95
N PHE A 501 -0.11 8.34 9.66
CA PHE A 501 -0.25 7.82 8.28
C PHE A 501 -1.44 8.43 7.56
N ALA A 502 -2.46 8.91 8.27
CA ALA A 502 -3.62 9.54 7.66
C ALA A 502 -3.25 10.79 6.84
N ARG A 503 -4.04 11.06 5.80
CA ARG A 503 -3.93 12.21 4.90
C ARG A 503 -5.30 12.85 4.64
N PRO A 504 -6.07 13.23 5.68
CA PRO A 504 -7.38 13.86 5.50
C PRO A 504 -7.26 15.19 4.75
N LEU A 505 -6.15 15.92 4.94
CA LEU A 505 -5.91 17.22 4.30
C LEU A 505 -5.59 17.13 2.80
N LEU A 506 -5.29 15.93 2.27
CA LEU A 506 -5.08 15.73 0.83
C LEU A 506 -6.39 15.45 0.09
N ALA A 507 -7.48 15.16 0.80
CA ALA A 507 -8.79 14.91 0.22
C ALA A 507 -9.29 16.15 -0.54
N ASN A 508 -9.80 15.91 -1.74
CA ASN A 508 -10.36 16.90 -2.67
C ASN A 508 -9.37 18.03 -3.04
N THR A 509 -8.07 17.73 -3.06
CA THR A 509 -7.02 18.65 -3.48
C THR A 509 -6.37 18.16 -4.79
N ASN A 510 -5.46 18.94 -5.36
CA ASN A 510 -4.65 18.51 -6.51
C ASN A 510 -3.64 17.39 -6.19
N ARG A 511 -3.63 16.88 -4.95
CA ARG A 511 -2.90 15.69 -4.50
C ARG A 511 -3.72 14.40 -4.54
N SER A 512 -5.05 14.48 -4.71
CA SER A 512 -5.90 13.29 -4.83
C SER A 512 -5.68 12.57 -6.17
N LEU A 513 -6.01 11.28 -6.21
CA LEU A 513 -5.86 10.38 -7.36
C LEU A 513 -6.50 10.93 -8.63
N ALA A 514 -7.67 11.56 -8.52
CA ALA A 514 -8.34 12.18 -9.67
C ALA A 514 -7.49 13.22 -10.42
N PHE A 515 -6.49 13.80 -9.74
CA PHE A 515 -5.57 14.78 -10.30
C PHE A 515 -4.20 14.20 -10.65
N MET A 516 -4.04 12.87 -10.67
CA MET A 516 -2.77 12.17 -10.94
C MET A 516 -2.02 12.76 -12.15
N PHE A 517 -2.73 13.01 -13.25
CA PHE A 517 -2.16 13.57 -14.48
C PHE A 517 -2.47 15.06 -14.70
N ASP A 518 -3.23 15.69 -13.80
CA ASP A 518 -3.68 17.09 -13.91
C ASP A 518 -2.72 18.04 -13.14
N SER A 519 -1.54 18.26 -13.70
CA SER A 519 -0.53 19.15 -13.13
C SER A 519 -0.01 20.12 -14.18
N PRO A 520 -0.08 21.45 -13.96
CA PRO A 520 0.50 22.41 -14.90
C PRO A 520 2.00 22.17 -15.16
N LYS A 521 2.76 21.77 -14.13
CA LYS A 521 4.20 21.43 -14.27
C LYS A 521 4.42 20.33 -15.31
N PHE A 522 3.56 19.31 -15.31
CA PHE A 522 3.64 18.20 -16.25
C PHE A 522 3.00 18.57 -17.60
N LEU A 523 1.75 19.05 -17.60
CA LEU A 523 0.96 19.25 -18.81
C LEU A 523 1.50 20.34 -19.75
N ASN A 524 2.21 21.35 -19.21
CA ASN A 524 2.80 22.41 -20.03
C ASN A 524 3.84 21.89 -21.03
N GLY A 525 4.56 20.81 -20.70
CA GLY A 525 5.52 20.17 -21.61
C GLY A 525 4.90 19.14 -22.57
N THR A 526 3.59 18.87 -22.48
CA THR A 526 2.95 17.78 -23.24
C THR A 526 2.22 18.30 -24.50
N ASN A 527 1.68 17.39 -25.31
CA ASN A 527 0.85 17.70 -26.48
C ASN A 527 -0.66 17.73 -26.14
N ASP A 528 -1.48 18.19 -27.08
CA ASP A 528 -2.94 18.30 -26.90
C ASP A 528 -3.61 16.95 -26.62
N GLN A 529 -3.14 15.87 -27.26
CA GLN A 529 -3.67 14.53 -27.02
C GLN A 529 -3.48 14.11 -25.56
N THR A 530 -2.30 14.38 -24.99
CA THR A 530 -2.00 14.09 -23.59
C THR A 530 -2.86 14.93 -22.64
N ARG A 531 -3.01 16.23 -22.93
CA ARG A 531 -3.87 17.13 -22.13
C ARG A 531 -5.33 16.69 -22.14
N ALA A 532 -5.85 16.31 -23.30
CA ALA A 532 -7.20 15.78 -23.44
C ALA A 532 -7.39 14.47 -22.65
N ALA A 533 -6.41 13.56 -22.73
CA ALA A 533 -6.44 12.32 -21.96
C ALA A 533 -6.39 12.56 -20.44
N ALA A 534 -5.58 13.52 -19.97
CA ALA A 534 -5.53 13.90 -18.56
C ALA A 534 -6.87 14.47 -18.07
N SER A 535 -7.52 15.31 -18.88
CA SER A 535 -8.86 15.82 -18.58
C SER A 535 -9.89 14.71 -18.50
N LYS A 536 -9.89 13.78 -19.47
CA LYS A 536 -10.78 12.61 -19.48
C LYS A 536 -10.58 11.76 -18.23
N PHE A 537 -9.33 11.44 -17.88
CA PHE A 537 -8.99 10.67 -16.69
C PHE A 537 -9.57 11.33 -15.43
N LYS A 538 -9.36 12.63 -15.26
CA LYS A 538 -9.90 13.39 -14.12
C LYS A 538 -11.42 13.31 -14.04
N ASP A 539 -12.12 13.46 -15.16
CA ASP A 539 -13.58 13.38 -15.20
C ASP A 539 -14.09 11.97 -14.88
N ASP A 540 -13.43 10.94 -15.37
CA ASP A 540 -13.78 9.55 -15.08
C ASP A 540 -13.52 9.20 -13.60
N MET A 541 -12.42 9.68 -13.03
CA MET A 541 -12.13 9.54 -11.59
C MET A 541 -13.13 10.27 -10.71
N ARG A 542 -13.63 11.44 -11.12
CA ARG A 542 -14.71 12.15 -10.41
C ARG A 542 -16.03 11.37 -10.43
N LYS A 543 -16.41 10.81 -11.58
CA LYS A 543 -17.59 9.93 -11.69
C LYS A 543 -17.44 8.70 -10.79
N PHE A 544 -16.24 8.08 -10.80
CA PHE A 544 -15.98 6.92 -9.98
C PHE A 544 -15.99 7.25 -8.48
N SER A 545 -15.47 8.41 -8.07
CA SER A 545 -15.60 8.93 -6.70
C SER A 545 -17.07 9.03 -6.26
N THR A 546 -17.96 9.54 -7.12
CA THR A 546 -19.41 9.56 -6.82
C THR A 546 -19.97 8.16 -6.57
N LYS A 547 -19.54 7.15 -7.35
CA LYS A 547 -19.94 5.75 -7.14
C LYS A 547 -19.45 5.23 -5.79
N ILE A 548 -18.16 5.41 -5.47
CA ILE A 548 -17.57 4.91 -4.22
C ILE A 548 -18.21 5.58 -3.00
N ARG A 549 -18.41 6.90 -3.03
CA ARG A 549 -19.08 7.63 -1.96
C ARG A 549 -20.55 7.25 -1.77
N GLY A 550 -21.18 6.76 -2.83
CA GLY A 550 -22.56 6.27 -2.82
C GLY A 550 -22.71 4.81 -2.36
N LEU A 551 -21.62 4.09 -2.07
CA LEU A 551 -21.71 2.74 -1.54
C LEU A 551 -22.45 2.72 -0.20
N THR A 552 -23.35 1.76 -0.06
CA THR A 552 -24.17 1.52 1.13
C THR A 552 -24.48 0.04 1.23
N PHE A 553 -25.06 -0.37 2.36
CA PHE A 553 -25.53 -1.74 2.55
C PHE A 553 -26.77 -2.04 1.69
N ASP A 554 -26.80 -3.23 1.10
CA ASP A 554 -27.98 -3.80 0.46
C ASP A 554 -28.99 -4.34 1.50
N GLY A 555 -30.07 -4.96 1.02
CA GLY A 555 -31.11 -5.53 1.89
C GLY A 555 -30.64 -6.68 2.79
N ASN A 556 -29.46 -7.24 2.56
CA ASN A 556 -28.84 -8.27 3.40
C ASN A 556 -27.81 -7.69 4.38
N GLY A 557 -27.66 -6.36 4.43
CA GLY A 557 -26.64 -5.71 5.25
C GLY A 557 -25.23 -5.83 4.69
N LEU A 558 -25.08 -6.06 3.37
CA LEU A 558 -23.79 -6.22 2.71
C LEU A 558 -23.52 -5.09 1.71
N SER A 559 -22.28 -4.62 1.63
CA SER A 559 -21.77 -3.75 0.57
C SER A 559 -20.68 -4.50 -0.17
N GLN A 560 -20.83 -4.70 -1.49
CA GLN A 560 -19.91 -5.53 -2.29
C GLN A 560 -19.68 -6.92 -1.66
N GLY A 561 -20.73 -7.53 -1.10
CA GLY A 561 -20.66 -8.84 -0.43
C GLY A 561 -19.98 -8.84 0.95
N ALA A 562 -19.50 -7.70 1.42
CA ALA A 562 -18.87 -7.55 2.74
C ALA A 562 -19.81 -6.87 3.74
N PRO A 563 -19.77 -7.24 5.04
CA PRO A 563 -20.55 -6.58 6.08
C PRO A 563 -19.93 -5.24 6.55
N PHE A 564 -19.20 -4.57 5.66
CA PHE A 564 -18.66 -3.23 5.83
C PHE A 564 -18.61 -2.49 4.49
N VAL A 565 -18.61 -1.16 4.53
CA VAL A 565 -18.52 -0.33 3.33
C VAL A 565 -17.06 0.06 3.09
N TRP A 566 -16.42 -0.56 2.10
CA TRP A 566 -15.02 -0.29 1.77
C TRP A 566 -14.90 0.87 0.77
N GLN A 567 -14.14 1.92 1.11
CA GLN A 567 -14.02 3.14 0.29
C GLN A 567 -12.56 3.63 0.13
N ALA A 568 -11.58 2.74 0.36
CA ALA A 568 -10.16 3.09 0.34
C ALA A 568 -9.70 3.73 -0.99
N LEU A 569 -10.34 3.35 -2.09
CA LEU A 569 -10.00 3.75 -3.44
C LEU A 569 -10.89 4.86 -4.00
N ASP A 570 -11.51 5.68 -3.15
CA ASP A 570 -12.18 6.91 -3.60
C ASP A 570 -11.16 7.88 -4.24
N PRO A 571 -11.25 8.19 -5.55
CA PRO A 571 -10.25 9.00 -6.24
C PRO A 571 -10.13 10.45 -5.77
N LEU A 572 -11.11 10.96 -5.04
CA LEU A 572 -11.03 12.31 -4.44
C LEU A 572 -10.48 12.27 -3.01
N GLU A 573 -10.14 11.11 -2.47
CA GLU A 573 -9.67 10.96 -1.08
C GLU A 573 -8.28 10.32 -1.04
N ALA A 574 -8.08 9.26 -1.82
CA ALA A 574 -6.78 8.62 -1.99
C ALA A 574 -5.81 9.58 -2.70
N PRO A 575 -4.56 9.73 -2.24
CA PRO A 575 -3.52 10.43 -2.99
C PRO A 575 -3.20 9.75 -4.33
N PHE A 576 -2.47 10.43 -5.22
CA PHE A 576 -1.95 9.79 -6.45
C PHE A 576 -0.55 9.18 -6.29
N SER A 577 0.14 9.47 -5.19
CA SER A 577 1.54 9.10 -4.96
C SER A 577 1.77 8.50 -3.57
N LEU A 578 2.95 7.93 -3.39
CA LEU A 578 3.47 7.37 -2.15
C LEU A 578 3.75 8.48 -1.12
N SER A 579 2.70 8.91 -0.39
CA SER A 579 2.71 10.11 0.46
C SER A 579 3.16 9.88 1.91
N ILE A 580 3.34 8.63 2.34
CA ILE A 580 3.75 8.25 3.70
C ILE A 580 4.33 6.84 3.76
#